data_AF-A0AAW9HP33-F1
#
_entry.id   AF-A0AAW9HP33-F1
#
_cell.length_a   1.000
_cell.length_b   1.000
_cell.length_c   1.000
_cell.angle_alpha   90.00
_cell.angle_beta   90.00
_cell.angle_gamma   90.00
#
_symmetry.space_group_name_H-M   'P 1'
#
loop_
_entity.id
_entity.type
_entity.pdbx_description
1 polymer ?
#
loop_
_entity_poly.entity_id
_entity_poly.type
_entity_poly.pdbx_seq_one_letter_code
_entity_poly.pdbx_strand_id
1 'polypeptide(L)'
;MITIHDRSANDFTASGLAVLDRHLIDPKVTQELNGKFSLTFSYPLDGPAANLLAIENIVAAPVPGISGRQGFRISELATSLDGTLKVVAHHVFYDLSANLIAATYVVNKTAKAALAQLLGAANSPYGFSWEGLECQRQAMERTAPWVQRREKSKCRPRLCTEKKTR
;
A
#
# COMPACT_ATOMS: atom_id res chain seq x y z
N MET A 1 -16.35 -11.18 -11.83
CA MET A 1 -15.74 -12.51 -11.75
C MET A 1 -14.93 -12.66 -10.47
N ILE A 2 -15.33 -13.64 -9.65
CA ILE A 2 -14.70 -14.05 -8.41
C ILE A 2 -14.06 -15.43 -8.63
N THR A 3 -12.78 -15.57 -8.28
CA THR A 3 -12.01 -16.81 -8.51
C THR A 3 -11.24 -17.24 -7.29
N ILE A 4 -10.94 -18.54 -7.21
CA ILE A 4 -10.11 -19.15 -6.19
C ILE A 4 -8.70 -19.31 -6.73
N HIS A 5 -7.72 -19.00 -5.90
CA HIS A 5 -6.31 -19.18 -6.13
C HIS A 5 -5.71 -20.00 -4.98
N ASP A 6 -4.58 -20.64 -5.25
CA ASP A 6 -3.79 -21.32 -4.23
C ASP A 6 -3.27 -20.32 -3.19
N ARG A 7 -2.94 -20.81 -1.99
CA ARG A 7 -2.43 -20.02 -0.87
C ARG A 7 -1.15 -19.24 -1.19
N SER A 8 -0.38 -19.71 -2.18
CA SER A 8 0.92 -19.16 -2.57
C SER A 8 0.83 -18.18 -3.75
N ALA A 9 -0.37 -17.95 -4.28
CA ALA A 9 -0.56 -17.12 -5.45
C ALA A 9 -0.33 -15.63 -5.13
N ASN A 10 0.57 -15.02 -5.89
CA ASN A 10 0.88 -13.59 -5.79
C ASN A 10 0.19 -12.75 -6.89
N ASP A 11 -0.37 -13.39 -7.92
CA ASP A 11 -1.03 -12.75 -9.05
C ASP A 11 -2.50 -13.16 -9.16
N PHE A 12 -3.39 -12.16 -9.31
CA PHE A 12 -4.84 -12.33 -9.39
C PHE A 12 -5.44 -12.00 -10.77
N THR A 13 -4.58 -11.86 -11.79
CA THR A 13 -4.98 -11.57 -13.17
C THR A 13 -5.51 -12.80 -13.88
N ALA A 14 -4.96 -13.98 -13.57
CA ALA A 14 -5.41 -15.27 -14.12
C ALA A 14 -6.71 -15.76 -13.45
N SER A 15 -7.37 -16.73 -14.07
CA SER A 15 -8.59 -17.35 -13.54
C SER A 15 -8.33 -18.28 -12.33
N GLY A 16 -7.07 -18.63 -12.07
CA GLY A 16 -6.71 -19.47 -10.92
C GLY A 16 -7.22 -20.91 -11.01
N LEU A 17 -7.61 -21.47 -9.86
CA LEU A 17 -8.07 -22.85 -9.70
C LEU A 17 -9.52 -23.03 -10.17
N ALA A 18 -10.41 -22.10 -9.81
CA ALA A 18 -11.82 -22.19 -10.15
C ALA A 18 -12.51 -20.81 -10.13
N VAL A 19 -13.61 -20.71 -10.88
CA VAL A 19 -14.47 -19.53 -10.93
C VAL A 19 -15.75 -19.80 -10.12
N LEU A 20 -16.09 -18.91 -9.20
CA LEU A 20 -17.21 -19.10 -8.26
C LEU A 20 -18.55 -18.50 -8.75
N ASP A 21 -18.52 -17.68 -9.80
CA ASP A 21 -19.64 -16.82 -10.24
C ASP A 21 -21.00 -17.52 -10.38
N ARG A 22 -21.06 -18.79 -10.80
CA ARG A 22 -22.32 -19.50 -11.08
C ARG A 22 -23.12 -19.87 -9.82
N HIS A 23 -22.45 -20.14 -8.72
CA HIS A 23 -23.06 -20.72 -7.51
C HIS A 23 -22.85 -19.85 -6.26
N LEU A 24 -22.42 -18.60 -6.47
CA LEU A 24 -22.11 -17.68 -5.38
C LEU A 24 -23.39 -17.05 -4.82
N ILE A 25 -23.52 -17.07 -3.49
CA ILE A 25 -24.68 -16.55 -2.78
C ILE A 25 -24.23 -15.34 -1.95
N ASP A 26 -24.83 -14.17 -2.22
CA ASP A 26 -24.66 -12.91 -1.49
C ASP A 26 -23.19 -12.53 -1.16
N PRO A 27 -22.33 -12.29 -2.17
CA PRO A 27 -20.98 -11.82 -1.93
C PRO A 27 -20.97 -10.36 -1.46
N LYS A 28 -20.45 -10.13 -0.26
CA LYS A 28 -20.35 -8.81 0.34
C LYS A 28 -18.91 -8.47 0.69
N VAL A 29 -18.40 -7.40 0.10
CA VAL A 29 -17.14 -6.78 0.47
C VAL A 29 -17.41 -5.63 1.43
N THR A 30 -16.77 -5.65 2.59
CA THR A 30 -16.84 -4.57 3.60
C THR A 30 -15.46 -3.96 3.76
N GLN A 31 -15.35 -2.65 3.56
CA GLN A 31 -14.13 -1.87 3.75
C GLN A 31 -14.43 -0.69 4.68
N GLU A 32 -13.65 -0.57 5.76
CA GLU A 32 -13.70 0.55 6.69
C GLU A 32 -12.38 1.34 6.62
N LEU A 33 -12.47 2.67 6.68
CA LEU A 33 -11.29 3.55 6.72
C LEU A 33 -10.47 3.28 7.98
N ASN A 34 -9.22 2.86 7.81
CA ASN A 34 -8.32 2.38 8.87
C ASN A 34 -8.90 1.21 9.70
N GLY A 35 -9.90 0.51 9.16
CA GLY A 35 -10.60 -0.57 9.84
C GLY A 35 -10.44 -1.89 9.12
N LYS A 36 -11.51 -2.70 9.17
CA LYS A 36 -11.53 -4.03 8.59
C LYS A 36 -11.75 -3.98 7.07
N PHE A 37 -10.99 -4.79 6.35
CA PHE A 37 -11.24 -5.10 4.95
C PHE A 37 -11.49 -6.60 4.76
N SER A 38 -12.75 -6.98 4.56
CA SER A 38 -13.16 -8.38 4.51
C SER A 38 -14.18 -8.67 3.43
N LEU A 39 -14.14 -9.90 2.92
CA LEU A 39 -15.10 -10.47 1.99
C LEU A 39 -15.85 -11.60 2.70
N THR A 40 -17.17 -11.56 2.64
CA THR A 40 -18.05 -12.61 3.18
C THR A 40 -18.98 -13.07 2.07
N PHE A 41 -19.15 -14.38 1.93
CA PHE A 41 -20.11 -14.96 0.99
C PHE A 41 -20.52 -16.36 1.41
N SER A 42 -21.56 -16.87 0.78
CA SER A 42 -22.06 -18.23 0.97
C SER A 42 -21.94 -19.03 -0.34
N TYR A 43 -21.66 -20.32 -0.24
CA TYR A 43 -21.48 -21.23 -1.37
C TYR A 43 -22.08 -22.60 -1.06
N PRO A 44 -22.82 -23.26 -1.98
CA PRO A 44 -23.40 -24.58 -1.72
C PRO A 44 -22.30 -25.65 -1.59
N LEU A 45 -22.46 -26.57 -0.63
CA LEU A 45 -21.48 -27.63 -0.38
C LEU A 45 -21.35 -28.61 -1.57
N ASP A 46 -22.45 -28.83 -2.31
CA ASP A 46 -22.48 -29.69 -3.50
C ASP A 46 -21.87 -29.04 -4.75
N GLY A 47 -21.40 -27.80 -4.64
CA GLY A 47 -20.79 -27.08 -5.75
C GLY A 47 -19.44 -27.68 -6.17
N PRO A 48 -19.09 -27.63 -7.47
CA PRO A 48 -17.86 -28.24 -7.99
C PRO A 48 -16.58 -27.64 -7.40
N ALA A 49 -16.64 -26.41 -6.88
CA ALA A 49 -15.51 -25.70 -6.29
C ALA A 49 -15.51 -25.71 -4.75
N ALA A 50 -16.46 -26.40 -4.10
CA ALA A 50 -16.55 -26.42 -2.64
C ALA A 50 -15.27 -27.00 -1.99
N ASN A 51 -14.71 -28.05 -2.58
CA ASN A 51 -13.46 -28.67 -2.12
C ASN A 51 -12.23 -27.74 -2.21
N LEU A 52 -12.30 -26.70 -3.04
CA LEU A 52 -11.23 -25.72 -3.22
C LEU A 52 -11.36 -24.53 -2.25
N LEU A 53 -12.52 -24.38 -1.60
CA LEU A 53 -12.72 -23.40 -0.53
C LEU A 53 -12.16 -23.98 0.78
N ALA A 54 -10.84 -23.96 0.90
CA ALA A 54 -10.11 -24.36 2.09
C ALA A 54 -9.53 -23.14 2.81
N ILE A 55 -9.26 -23.28 4.12
CA ILE A 55 -8.58 -22.25 4.91
C ILE A 55 -7.21 -21.96 4.26
N GLU A 56 -6.78 -20.70 4.31
CA GLU A 56 -5.56 -20.15 3.66
C GLU A 56 -5.63 -19.98 2.13
N ASN A 57 -6.60 -20.56 1.43
CA ASN A 57 -6.76 -20.27 0.00
C ASN A 57 -7.18 -18.82 -0.22
N ILE A 58 -6.87 -18.29 -1.41
CA ILE A 58 -7.09 -16.88 -1.72
C ILE A 58 -8.27 -16.76 -2.69
N VAL A 59 -9.23 -15.91 -2.36
CA VAL A 59 -10.36 -15.54 -3.20
C VAL A 59 -10.09 -14.18 -3.80
N ALA A 60 -9.99 -14.10 -5.13
CA ALA A 60 -9.84 -12.85 -5.85
C ALA A 60 -11.21 -12.28 -6.24
N ALA A 61 -11.55 -11.10 -5.74
CA ALA A 61 -12.82 -10.44 -6.01
C ALA A 61 -12.62 -9.00 -6.55
N PRO A 62 -13.48 -8.52 -7.47
CA PRO A 62 -13.47 -7.12 -7.86
C PRO A 62 -14.05 -6.27 -6.74
N VAL A 63 -13.39 -5.16 -6.41
CA VAL A 63 -13.81 -4.22 -5.36
C VAL A 63 -14.20 -2.90 -6.01
N PRO A 64 -15.38 -2.32 -5.69
CA PRO A 64 -15.78 -1.04 -6.25
C PRO A 64 -14.80 0.06 -5.83
N GLY A 65 -14.38 0.90 -6.78
CA GLY A 65 -13.47 2.03 -6.53
C GLY A 65 -11.98 1.70 -6.62
N ILE A 66 -11.59 0.44 -6.78
CA ILE A 66 -10.20 0.02 -7.00
C ILE A 66 -10.10 -0.63 -8.38
N SER A 67 -9.14 -0.18 -9.19
CA SER A 67 -8.86 -0.83 -10.48
C SER A 67 -8.19 -2.18 -10.24
N GLY A 68 -8.82 -3.26 -10.70
CA GLY A 68 -8.28 -4.61 -10.60
C GLY A 68 -8.94 -5.46 -9.52
N ARG A 69 -8.53 -6.72 -9.46
CA ARG A 69 -9.08 -7.72 -8.53
C ARG A 69 -8.22 -7.75 -7.28
N GLN A 70 -8.87 -7.78 -6.13
CA GLN A 70 -8.20 -7.83 -4.83
C GLN A 70 -8.28 -9.25 -4.27
N GLY A 71 -7.17 -9.71 -3.69
CA GLY A 71 -7.07 -11.01 -3.04
C GLY A 71 -7.53 -10.96 -1.59
N PHE A 72 -8.33 -11.94 -1.20
CA PHE A 72 -8.78 -12.15 0.18
C PHE A 72 -8.43 -13.58 0.62
N ARG A 73 -7.62 -13.72 1.66
CA ARG A 73 -7.27 -15.02 2.27
C ARG A 73 -8.43 -15.51 3.14
N ILE A 74 -8.86 -16.75 2.92
CA ILE A 74 -9.93 -17.37 3.71
C ILE A 74 -9.41 -17.65 5.11
N SER A 75 -10.06 -17.05 6.11
CA SER A 75 -9.70 -17.22 7.53
C SER A 75 -10.64 -18.18 8.24
N GLU A 76 -11.94 -18.14 7.91
CA GLU A 76 -12.95 -18.98 8.55
C GLU A 76 -13.88 -19.61 7.51
N LEU A 77 -14.22 -20.87 7.77
CA LEU A 77 -15.19 -21.64 7.01
C LEU A 77 -16.20 -22.22 8.00
N ALA A 78 -17.48 -21.90 7.79
CA ALA A 78 -18.56 -22.41 8.62
C ALA A 78 -19.59 -23.13 7.74
N THR A 79 -19.85 -24.39 8.03
CA THR A 79 -20.90 -25.18 7.37
C THR A 79 -22.23 -24.98 8.10
N SER A 80 -23.24 -24.47 7.41
CA SER A 80 -24.62 -24.42 7.89
C SER A 80 -25.32 -25.76 7.68
N LEU A 81 -26.31 -26.05 8.52
CA LEU A 81 -27.18 -27.24 8.41
C LEU A 81 -27.94 -27.29 7.08
N ASP A 82 -28.20 -26.13 6.47
CA ASP A 82 -28.90 -25.99 5.19
C ASP A 82 -28.04 -26.41 3.96
N GLY A 83 -26.90 -27.08 4.17
CA GLY A 83 -26.00 -27.52 3.10
C GLY A 83 -25.21 -26.39 2.42
N THR A 84 -25.07 -25.25 3.11
CA THR A 84 -24.35 -24.07 2.61
C THR A 84 -23.08 -23.83 3.43
N LEU A 85 -22.00 -23.48 2.75
CA LEU A 85 -20.70 -23.16 3.30
C LEU A 85 -20.54 -21.63 3.30
N LYS A 86 -20.45 -21.06 4.50
CA LYS A 86 -20.23 -19.63 4.74
C LYS A 86 -18.72 -19.38 4.86
N VAL A 87 -18.22 -18.51 4.00
CA VAL A 87 -16.79 -18.14 3.93
C VAL A 87 -16.61 -16.74 4.48
N VAL A 88 -15.64 -16.59 5.38
CA VAL A 88 -15.13 -15.28 5.81
C VAL A 88 -13.66 -15.18 5.42
N ALA A 89 -13.35 -14.17 4.61
CA ALA A 89 -12.01 -13.93 4.12
C ALA A 89 -11.54 -12.51 4.47
N HIS A 90 -10.27 -12.38 4.83
CA HIS A 90 -9.60 -11.11 5.11
C HIS A 90 -8.70 -10.72 3.96
N HIS A 91 -8.51 -9.43 3.71
CA HIS A 91 -7.61 -8.98 2.65
C HIS A 91 -6.18 -9.49 2.90
N VAL A 92 -5.48 -9.90 1.83
CA VAL A 92 -4.11 -10.47 1.90
C VAL A 92 -3.12 -9.50 2.57
N PHE A 93 -3.40 -8.20 2.58
CA PHE A 93 -2.64 -7.20 3.34
C PHE A 93 -2.44 -7.57 4.82
N TYR A 94 -3.43 -8.19 5.45
CA TYR A 94 -3.32 -8.56 6.87
C TYR A 94 -2.27 -9.64 7.14
N ASP A 95 -1.79 -10.36 6.12
CA ASP A 95 -0.70 -11.33 6.27
C ASP A 95 0.59 -10.67 6.76
N LEU A 96 0.80 -9.38 6.42
CA LEU A 96 1.93 -8.60 6.93
C LEU A 96 1.87 -8.38 8.45
N SER A 97 0.67 -8.34 9.04
CA SER A 97 0.52 -8.10 10.48
C SER A 97 1.05 -9.27 11.32
N ALA A 98 1.03 -10.49 10.75
CA ALA A 98 1.61 -11.67 11.37
C ALA A 98 3.14 -11.74 11.22
N ASN A 99 3.74 -10.87 10.39
CA ASN A 99 5.17 -10.90 10.12
C ASN A 99 5.95 -10.13 11.18
N LEU A 100 6.90 -10.80 11.82
CA LEU A 100 7.76 -10.18 12.83
C LEU A 100 8.85 -9.36 12.15
N ILE A 101 9.18 -8.21 12.75
CA ILE A 101 10.26 -7.34 12.30
C ILE A 101 11.43 -7.52 13.27
N ALA A 102 12.62 -7.83 12.72
CA ALA A 102 13.83 -7.87 13.52
C ALA A 102 14.15 -6.49 14.13
N ALA A 103 14.90 -6.47 15.23
CA ALA A 103 15.28 -5.22 15.86
C ALA A 103 16.00 -4.31 14.85
N THR A 104 15.38 -3.17 14.53
CA THR A 104 15.93 -2.17 13.63
C THR A 104 15.95 -0.81 14.30
N TYR A 105 17.05 -0.10 14.11
CA TYR A 105 17.19 1.27 14.57
C TYR A 105 17.00 2.21 13.38
N VAL A 106 15.92 2.99 13.40
CA VAL A 106 15.57 3.93 12.33
C VAL A 106 15.81 5.35 12.83
N VAL A 107 16.88 5.99 12.37
CA VAL A 107 17.24 7.37 12.75
C VAL A 107 17.66 8.16 11.52
N ASN A 108 17.27 9.44 11.47
CA ASN A 108 17.60 10.39 10.39
C ASN A 108 17.27 9.88 8.97
N LYS A 109 16.19 9.10 8.84
CA LYS A 109 15.71 8.60 7.55
C LYS A 109 14.42 9.31 7.14
N THR A 110 14.21 9.46 5.82
CA THR A 110 12.91 9.88 5.30
C THR A 110 11.87 8.80 5.58
N ALA A 111 10.58 9.15 5.60
CA ALA A 111 9.50 8.19 5.85
C ALA A 111 9.59 6.98 4.90
N LYS A 112 9.97 7.25 3.65
CA LYS A 112 10.21 6.25 2.60
C LYS A 112 11.34 5.29 2.98
N ALA A 113 12.50 5.81 3.35
CA ALA A 113 13.66 5.01 3.73
C ALA A 113 13.45 4.26 5.07
N ALA A 114 12.69 4.85 5.99
CA ALA A 114 12.27 4.20 7.23
C ALA A 114 11.37 2.98 6.95
N LEU A 115 10.34 3.15 6.13
CA LEU A 115 9.43 2.07 5.76
C LEU A 115 10.15 0.95 5.00
N ALA A 116 11.02 1.30 4.07
CA ALA A 116 11.85 0.33 3.34
C ALA A 116 12.76 -0.47 4.28
N GLN A 117 13.32 0.16 5.33
CA GLN A 117 14.12 -0.55 6.33
C GLN A 117 13.27 -1.50 7.19
N LEU A 118 12.08 -1.07 7.62
CA LEU A 118 11.19 -1.90 8.43
C LEU A 118 10.73 -3.14 7.65
N LEU A 119 10.31 -2.93 6.40
CA LEU A 119 9.89 -3.99 5.52
C LEU A 119 11.06 -4.91 5.14
N GLY A 120 12.25 -4.38 4.89
CA GLY A 120 13.46 -5.18 4.65
C GLY A 120 13.96 -6.00 5.86
N ALA A 121 13.51 -5.67 7.07
CA ALA A 121 13.82 -6.42 8.29
C ALA A 121 12.70 -7.39 8.70
N ALA A 122 11.67 -7.55 7.87
CA ALA A 122 10.62 -8.53 8.10
C ALA A 122 11.19 -9.95 7.95
N ASN A 123 10.77 -10.85 8.83
CA ASN A 123 11.31 -12.21 8.92
C ASN A 123 10.89 -13.08 7.73
N SER A 124 9.64 -12.95 7.29
CA SER A 124 9.09 -13.72 6.16
C SER A 124 9.08 -12.88 4.87
N PRO A 125 9.33 -13.50 3.70
CA PRO A 125 9.19 -12.81 2.42
C PRO A 125 7.74 -12.40 2.19
N TYR A 126 7.53 -11.24 1.58
CA TYR A 126 6.22 -10.68 1.28
C TYR A 126 6.24 -10.02 -0.11
N GLY A 127 5.08 -9.98 -0.78
CA GLY A 127 4.94 -9.49 -2.16
C GLY A 127 4.52 -8.02 -2.30
N PHE A 128 4.60 -7.24 -1.23
CA PHE A 128 4.08 -5.86 -1.20
C PHE A 128 5.15 -4.84 -1.60
N SER A 129 4.78 -3.95 -2.51
CA SER A 129 5.51 -2.71 -2.77
C SER A 129 4.92 -1.57 -1.93
N TRP A 130 5.76 -0.61 -1.58
CA TRP A 130 5.30 0.63 -0.98
C TRP A 130 5.44 1.75 -2.01
N GLU A 131 4.44 2.62 -2.05
CA GLU A 131 4.50 3.88 -2.79
C GLU A 131 4.13 4.99 -1.82
N GLY A 132 5.01 5.97 -1.69
CA GLY A 132 4.80 7.12 -0.85
C GLY A 132 5.23 8.37 -1.60
N LEU A 133 4.40 9.40 -1.54
CA LEU A 133 4.80 10.74 -1.97
C LEU A 133 5.88 11.22 -1.01
N GLU A 134 7.07 11.49 -1.53
CA GLU A 134 8.13 12.15 -0.77
C GLU A 134 7.62 13.56 -0.46
N CYS A 135 7.34 13.87 0.81
CA CYS A 135 7.19 15.25 1.21
C CYS A 135 8.57 15.90 1.10
N GLN A 136 8.88 16.47 -0.06
CA GLN A 136 10.09 17.26 -0.27
C GLN A 136 10.00 18.46 0.67
N ARG A 137 10.61 18.34 1.86
CA ARG A 137 11.03 19.51 2.62
C ARG A 137 12.07 20.20 1.75
N GLN A 138 11.62 21.10 0.86
CA GLN A 138 12.50 22.16 0.41
C GLN A 138 12.93 22.87 1.69
N ALA A 139 14.19 22.66 2.08
CA ALA A 139 14.85 23.56 2.99
C ALA A 139 14.84 24.91 2.28
N MET A 140 13.79 25.70 2.51
CA MET A 140 13.84 27.11 2.21
C MET A 140 14.92 27.65 3.14
N GLU A 141 16.14 27.76 2.63
CA GLU A 141 17.08 28.72 3.14
C GLU A 141 16.45 30.08 2.87
N ARG A 142 15.56 30.51 3.77
CA ARG A 142 15.10 31.89 3.83
C ARG A 142 16.29 32.69 4.31
N THR A 143 17.24 32.96 3.42
CA THR A 143 18.15 34.07 3.64
C THR A 143 17.27 35.29 3.78
N ALA A 144 17.22 35.85 4.98
CA ALA A 144 16.43 37.04 5.22
C ALA A 144 16.91 38.15 4.25
N PRO A 145 16.00 38.97 3.69
CA PRO A 145 16.35 39.97 2.68
C PRO A 145 17.44 40.97 3.12
N TRP A 146 17.68 41.11 4.43
CA TRP A 146 18.70 41.99 4.99
C TRP A 146 20.11 41.37 5.08
N VAL A 147 20.29 40.11 4.68
CA VAL A 147 21.61 39.45 4.60
C VAL A 147 22.20 39.63 3.18
N GLN A 148 22.10 40.84 2.65
CA GLN A 148 22.91 41.27 1.52
C GLN A 148 23.93 42.27 2.05
N ARG A 149 25.14 41.74 2.29
CA ARG A 149 26.42 42.36 1.97
C ARG A 149 26.52 43.84 2.38
N ARG A 150 27.10 44.11 3.56
CA ARG A 150 27.77 45.40 3.80
C ARG A 150 28.85 45.55 2.74
N GLU A 151 28.49 46.22 1.64
CA GLU A 151 29.44 46.71 0.67
C GLU A 151 30.45 47.62 1.39
N LYS A 152 31.71 47.33 1.11
CA LYS A 152 32.86 48.13 1.52
C LYS A 152 32.58 49.59 1.23
N SER A 153 32.42 50.37 2.29
CA SER A 153 32.31 51.82 2.23
C SER A 153 33.58 52.43 1.64
N LYS A 154 33.42 53.03 0.46
CA LYS A 154 34.15 54.22 -0.03
C LYS A 154 35.69 54.14 -0.05
N CYS A 155 36.24 53.61 -1.14
CA CYS A 155 37.38 54.26 -1.77
C CYS A 155 36.81 55.32 -2.75
N ARG A 156 37.05 56.60 -2.49
CA ARG A 156 36.60 57.72 -3.33
C ARG A 156 37.84 58.35 -3.99
N PRO A 157 38.10 58.20 -5.30
CA PRO A 157 38.98 59.11 -6.00
C PRO A 157 38.19 60.39 -6.33
N ARG A 158 38.80 61.56 -6.04
CA ARG A 158 38.29 62.88 -6.42
C ARG A 158 38.28 62.99 -7.96
N LEU A 159 37.17 63.43 -8.52
CA LEU A 159 37.13 64.01 -9.86
C LEU A 159 37.46 65.51 -9.75
N CYS A 160 38.38 65.99 -10.58
CA CYS A 160 38.33 67.33 -11.16
C CYS A 160 39.29 67.38 -12.36
N THR A 161 38.76 67.24 -13.57
CA THR A 161 39.42 67.74 -14.78
C THR A 161 38.55 68.86 -15.33
N GLU A 162 39.07 70.09 -15.18
CA GLU A 162 38.50 71.31 -15.72
C GLU A 162 39.05 71.51 -17.14
N LYS A 163 38.17 71.62 -18.13
CA LYS A 163 38.51 72.09 -19.49
C LYS A 163 38.31 73.61 -19.54
N LYS A 164 39.34 74.37 -19.94
CA LYS A 164 39.16 75.65 -20.62
C LYS A 164 40.37 75.98 -21.53
N THR A 165 40.06 76.24 -22.80
CA THR A 165 40.78 77.03 -23.84
C THR A 165 41.78 78.05 -23.28
N ARG A 166 42.97 78.24 -23.86
CA ARG A 166 43.25 78.67 -25.25
C ARG A 166 44.65 78.21 -25.68
#